data_AF-A0A7V6R5B9-F1
#
_entry.id   AF-A0A7V6R5B9-F1
#
_cell.length_a   1.000
_cell.length_b   1.000
_cell.length_c   1.000
_cell.angle_alpha   90.00
_cell.angle_beta   90.00
_cell.angle_gamma   90.00
#
_symmetry.space_group_name_H-M   'P 1'
#
loop_
_entity.id
_entity.type
_entity.pdbx_description
1 polymer ?
#
loop_
_entity_poly.entity_id
_entity_poly.type
_entity_poly.pdbx_seq_one_letter_code
_entity_poly.pdbx_strand_id
1 'polypeptide(L)'
;MDRYVDRYKKLEAIANGFYAASRIQKALNSDFETSPGTSVRSSTLDKIYEVFNIIDKYSPESYRRNVSDIVKKSFRYSRAYKDIKQHLYSARNKKADKDMFINTLKVLKPILSNKQIMLVDKFIKITEILYS
;
A
#
# COMPACT_ATOMS: atom_id res chain seq x y z
N MET A 1 -9.85 -34.76 24.26
CA MET A 1 -10.27 -34.06 23.02
C MET A 1 -9.34 -32.92 22.63
N ASP A 2 -8.90 -32.05 23.55
CA ASP A 2 -8.09 -30.83 23.24
C ASP A 2 -6.77 -31.06 22.48
N ARG A 3 -6.03 -32.13 22.78
CA ARG A 3 -4.75 -32.44 22.08
C ARG A 3 -4.90 -32.73 20.59
N TYR A 4 -6.08 -33.18 20.14
CA TYR A 4 -6.29 -33.46 18.72
C TYR A 4 -6.57 -32.17 17.95
N VAL A 5 -7.42 -31.29 18.48
CA VAL A 5 -7.73 -29.98 17.89
C VAL A 5 -6.46 -29.13 17.74
N ASP A 6 -5.56 -29.17 18.72
CA ASP A 6 -4.27 -28.46 18.66
C ASP A 6 -3.32 -29.02 17.59
N ARG A 7 -3.27 -30.34 17.40
CA ARG A 7 -2.44 -30.97 16.35
C ARG A 7 -2.94 -30.67 14.95
N TYR A 8 -4.26 -30.69 14.74
CA TYR A 8 -4.85 -30.32 13.45
C TYR A 8 -4.55 -28.85 13.08
N LYS A 9 -4.70 -27.92 14.04
CA LYS A 9 -4.35 -26.51 13.84
C LYS A 9 -2.86 -26.31 13.51
N LYS A 10 -1.97 -27.08 14.13
CA LYS A 10 -0.53 -27.05 13.83
C LYS A 10 -0.23 -27.56 12.42
N LEU A 11 -0.83 -28.68 12.03
CA LEU A 11 -0.67 -29.24 10.67
C LEU A 11 -1.22 -28.27 9.61
N GLU A 12 -2.36 -27.65 9.86
CA GLU A 12 -2.94 -26.62 9.00
C GLU A 12 -2.03 -25.40 8.86
N ALA A 13 -1.47 -24.90 9.96
CA ALA A 13 -0.53 -23.78 9.94
C ALA A 13 0.74 -24.10 9.12
N ILE A 14 1.26 -25.33 9.25
CA ILE A 14 2.42 -25.81 8.46
C ILE A 14 2.06 -25.86 6.98
N ALA A 15 0.93 -26.47 6.61
CA ALA A 15 0.47 -26.55 5.23
C ALA A 15 0.27 -25.16 4.61
N ASN A 16 -0.37 -24.24 5.36
CA ASN A 16 -0.55 -22.85 4.95
C ASN A 16 0.79 -22.12 4.76
N GLY A 17 1.80 -22.41 5.60
CA GLY A 17 3.16 -21.91 5.41
C GLY A 17 3.78 -22.33 4.07
N PHE A 18 3.64 -23.60 3.70
CA PHE A 18 4.11 -24.10 2.39
C PHE A 18 3.37 -23.46 1.22
N TYR A 19 2.04 -23.31 1.32
CA TYR A 19 1.25 -22.61 0.31
C TYR A 19 1.67 -21.15 0.17
N ALA A 20 1.87 -20.45 1.29
CA ALA A 20 2.32 -19.07 1.29
C ALA A 20 3.68 -18.92 0.59
N ALA A 21 4.66 -19.76 0.95
CA ALA A 21 6.00 -19.73 0.36
C ALA A 21 5.96 -19.95 -1.15
N SER A 22 5.21 -20.94 -1.63
CA SER A 22 5.05 -21.21 -3.07
C SER A 22 4.42 -20.03 -3.81
N ARG A 23 3.40 -19.39 -3.22
CA ARG A 23 2.72 -18.24 -3.84
C ARG A 23 3.61 -16.99 -3.83
N ILE A 24 4.37 -16.76 -2.76
CA ILE A 24 5.36 -15.65 -2.68
C ILE A 24 6.41 -15.81 -3.77
N GLN A 25 6.94 -17.03 -3.94
CA GLN A 25 7.91 -17.32 -4.99
C GLN A 25 7.36 -16.99 -6.39
N LYS A 26 6.10 -17.36 -6.67
CA LYS A 26 5.43 -17.02 -7.93
C LYS A 26 5.24 -15.51 -8.11
N ALA A 27 4.79 -14.81 -7.07
CA ALA A 27 4.58 -13.36 -7.09
C ALA A 27 5.89 -12.57 -7.31
N LEU A 28 7.02 -13.06 -6.78
CA LEU A 28 8.31 -12.41 -7.01
C LEU A 28 8.87 -12.68 -8.42
N ASN A 29 8.58 -13.87 -8.97
CA ASN A 29 9.07 -14.32 -10.27
C ASN A 29 8.16 -13.96 -11.46
N SER A 30 7.01 -13.31 -11.24
CA SER A 30 6.02 -12.98 -12.28
C SER A 30 6.48 -11.91 -13.31
N ASP A 31 7.69 -11.37 -13.18
CA ASP A 31 8.30 -10.47 -14.18
C ASP A 31 8.64 -11.18 -15.51
N PHE A 32 8.60 -12.52 -15.56
CA PHE A 32 9.05 -13.30 -16.72
C PHE A 32 7.96 -13.69 -17.73
N GLU A 33 6.67 -13.48 -17.44
CA GLU A 33 5.59 -13.76 -18.40
C GLU A 33 5.15 -12.50 -19.14
N THR A 34 6.06 -11.97 -19.98
CA THR A 34 5.77 -10.86 -20.88
C THR A 34 5.04 -11.36 -22.13
N SER A 35 3.74 -11.10 -22.20
CA SER A 35 3.02 -11.07 -23.48
C SER A 35 3.56 -9.89 -24.32
N PRO A 36 3.90 -10.08 -25.60
CA PRO A 36 4.45 -9.02 -26.44
C PRO A 36 3.34 -8.01 -26.77
N GLY A 37 3.34 -6.84 -26.12
CA GLY A 37 2.47 -5.73 -26.53
C GLY A 37 2.17 -4.67 -25.49
N THR A 38 2.15 -5.00 -24.20
CA THR A 38 1.83 -4.02 -23.13
C THR A 38 2.44 -4.46 -21.80
N SER A 39 3.78 -4.33 -21.68
CA SER A 39 4.47 -4.59 -20.41
C SER A 39 4.31 -3.39 -19.47
N VAL A 40 3.22 -3.37 -18.69
CA VAL A 40 3.18 -2.57 -17.47
C VAL A 40 3.96 -3.35 -16.42
N ARG A 41 5.28 -3.13 -16.37
CA ARG A 41 6.17 -3.75 -15.38
C ARG A 41 5.59 -3.54 -13.98
N SER A 42 5.23 -4.64 -13.32
CA SER A 42 4.71 -4.61 -11.94
C SER A 42 5.72 -3.89 -11.05
N SER A 43 5.28 -2.84 -10.35
CA SER A 43 6.21 -2.06 -9.54
C SER A 43 6.62 -2.87 -8.31
N THR A 44 7.82 -2.64 -7.79
CA THR A 44 8.32 -3.30 -6.56
C THR A 44 7.30 -3.24 -5.41
N LEU A 45 6.50 -2.18 -5.35
CA LEU A 45 5.46 -1.99 -4.34
C LEU A 45 4.23 -2.86 -4.55
N ASP A 46 3.88 -3.15 -5.80
CA ASP A 46 2.76 -4.05 -6.13
C ASP A 46 3.14 -5.48 -5.75
N LYS A 47 4.39 -5.88 -5.98
CA LYS A 47 4.93 -7.17 -5.52
C LYS A 47 4.95 -7.29 -4.00
N ILE A 48 5.42 -6.24 -3.31
CA ILE A 48 5.42 -6.21 -1.84
C ILE A 48 3.98 -6.35 -1.32
N TYR A 49 3.02 -5.64 -1.93
CA TYR A 49 1.60 -5.76 -1.58
C TYR A 49 1.07 -7.18 -1.80
N GLU A 50 1.41 -7.82 -2.92
CA GLU A 50 1.01 -9.19 -3.22
C GLU A 50 1.58 -10.19 -2.22
N VAL A 51 2.87 -10.08 -1.87
CA VAL A 51 3.52 -10.90 -0.84
C VAL A 51 2.79 -10.76 0.50
N PHE A 52 2.47 -9.54 0.88
CA PHE A 52 1.77 -9.27 2.13
C PHE A 52 0.33 -9.80 2.15
N ASN A 53 -0.39 -9.72 1.03
CA ASN A 53 -1.71 -10.34 0.89
C ASN A 53 -1.65 -11.87 0.99
N ILE A 54 -0.59 -12.48 0.45
CA ILE A 54 -0.36 -13.92 0.60
C ILE A 54 -0.13 -14.26 2.08
N ILE A 55 0.73 -13.50 2.78
CA ILE A 55 0.95 -13.69 4.22
C ILE A 55 -0.37 -13.54 4.99
N ASP A 56 -1.17 -12.51 4.72
CA ASP A 56 -2.48 -12.31 5.37
C ASP A 56 -3.45 -13.47 5.12
N LYS A 57 -3.48 -14.00 3.89
CA LYS A 57 -4.39 -15.09 3.50
C LYS A 57 -4.06 -16.42 4.20
N TYR A 58 -2.78 -16.70 4.40
CA TYR A 58 -2.29 -17.98 4.93
C TYR A 58 -1.80 -17.91 6.38
N SER A 59 -1.83 -16.74 7.03
CA SER A 59 -1.46 -16.60 8.44
C SER A 59 -2.50 -17.23 9.36
N PRO A 60 -2.08 -17.79 10.51
CA PRO A 60 -3.02 -18.20 11.56
C PRO A 60 -3.89 -17.03 12.02
N GLU A 61 -5.12 -17.33 12.44
CA GLU A 61 -6.15 -16.34 12.76
C GLU A 61 -5.72 -15.30 13.81
N SER A 62 -4.85 -15.69 14.74
CA SER A 62 -4.26 -14.81 15.77
C SER A 62 -3.38 -13.69 15.19
N TYR A 63 -2.78 -13.90 14.02
CA TYR A 63 -1.85 -12.94 13.39
C TYR A 63 -2.48 -12.18 12.22
N ARG A 64 -3.56 -12.73 11.64
CA ARG A 64 -4.22 -12.21 10.43
C ARG A 64 -4.64 -10.74 10.56
N ARG A 65 -5.30 -10.36 11.66
CA ARG A 65 -5.77 -8.97 11.87
C ARG A 65 -4.62 -7.95 11.90
N ASN A 66 -3.52 -8.27 12.57
CA ASN A 66 -2.37 -7.37 12.67
C ASN A 66 -1.65 -7.22 11.34
N VAL A 67 -1.48 -8.31 10.59
CA VAL A 67 -0.85 -8.28 9.26
C VAL A 67 -1.71 -7.46 8.30
N SER A 68 -3.01 -7.73 8.19
CA SER A 68 -3.90 -7.02 7.26
C SER A 68 -3.88 -5.50 7.46
N ASP A 69 -3.89 -5.04 8.70
CA ASP A 69 -3.92 -3.60 9.02
C ASP A 69 -2.59 -2.89 8.71
N ILE A 70 -1.46 -3.54 9.01
CA ILE A 70 -0.13 -3.01 8.68
C ILE A 70 0.03 -2.91 7.17
N VAL A 71 -0.41 -3.93 6.43
CA VAL A 71 -0.31 -4.00 4.96
C VAL A 71 -1.13 -2.90 4.29
N LYS A 72 -2.38 -2.71 4.73
CA LYS A 72 -3.25 -1.63 4.24
C LYS A 72 -2.64 -0.26 4.50
N LYS A 73 -2.08 -0.04 5.70
CA LYS A 73 -1.39 1.22 6.03
C LYS A 73 -0.20 1.44 5.12
N SER A 74 0.72 0.48 5.03
CA SER A 74 1.93 0.58 4.20
C SER A 74 1.60 0.85 2.73
N PHE A 75 0.56 0.21 2.19
CA PHE A 75 0.10 0.47 0.83
C PHE A 75 -0.43 1.90 0.64
N ARG A 76 -1.23 2.41 1.59
CA ARG A 76 -1.70 3.81 1.58
C ARG A 76 -0.52 4.79 1.61
N TYR A 77 0.47 4.57 2.49
CA TYR A 77 1.67 5.40 2.58
C TYR A 77 2.49 5.37 1.28
N SER A 78 2.70 4.19 0.73
CA SER A 78 3.44 3.99 -0.51
C SER A 78 2.78 4.67 -1.70
N ARG A 79 1.45 4.56 -1.83
CA ARG A 79 0.71 5.19 -2.91
C ARG A 79 0.75 6.71 -2.79
N ALA A 80 0.47 7.24 -1.61
CA ALA A 80 0.58 8.68 -1.36
C ALA A 80 1.99 9.20 -1.67
N TYR A 81 3.04 8.47 -1.27
CA TYR A 81 4.42 8.84 -1.60
C TYR A 81 4.69 8.85 -3.12
N LYS A 82 4.23 7.83 -3.87
CA LYS A 82 4.33 7.81 -5.34
C LYS A 82 3.62 9.02 -5.95
N ASP A 83 2.40 9.29 -5.51
CA ASP A 83 1.58 10.38 -6.03
C ASP A 83 2.25 11.74 -5.73
N ILE A 84 2.77 11.95 -4.51
CA ILE A 84 3.54 13.15 -4.13
C ILE A 84 4.79 13.28 -4.99
N LYS A 85 5.56 12.20 -5.14
CA LYS A 85 6.77 12.21 -5.97
C LYS A 85 6.43 12.57 -7.40
N GLN A 86 5.40 11.97 -7.99
CA GLN A 86 4.95 12.28 -9.34
C GLN A 86 4.52 13.75 -9.47
N HIS A 87 3.73 14.26 -8.52
CA HIS A 87 3.36 15.67 -8.46
C HIS A 87 4.58 16.59 -8.38
N LEU A 88 5.56 16.31 -7.52
CA LEU A 88 6.79 17.11 -7.38
C LEU A 88 7.68 17.04 -8.64
N TYR A 89 7.79 15.89 -9.29
CA TYR A 89 8.53 15.75 -10.54
C TYR A 89 7.86 16.52 -11.68
N SER A 90 6.54 16.47 -11.79
CA SER A 90 5.78 17.30 -12.73
C SER A 90 5.89 18.79 -12.39
N ALA A 91 6.04 19.13 -11.10
CA ALA A 91 6.22 20.50 -10.62
C ALA A 91 7.59 21.07 -10.93
N ARG A 92 8.64 20.24 -10.93
CA ARG A 92 10.01 20.68 -11.16
C ARG A 92 10.21 21.35 -12.54
N ASN A 93 9.38 20.99 -13.53
CA ASN A 93 9.47 21.51 -14.89
C ASN A 93 8.46 22.63 -15.22
N LYS A 94 7.63 23.05 -14.25
CA LYS A 94 6.70 24.18 -14.37
C LYS A 94 6.97 25.16 -13.22
N LYS A 95 6.74 26.46 -13.39
CA LYS A 95 6.76 27.38 -12.22
C LYS A 95 5.76 26.82 -11.20
N ALA A 96 6.20 26.65 -9.94
CA ALA A 96 5.35 26.15 -8.88
C ALA A 96 4.07 27.00 -8.80
N ASP A 97 2.93 26.39 -9.12
CA ASP A 97 1.63 27.04 -9.18
C ASP A 97 0.81 26.69 -7.93
N LYS A 98 -0.07 27.61 -7.51
CA LYS A 98 -0.95 27.48 -6.33
C LYS A 98 -1.74 26.17 -6.38
N ASP A 99 -2.30 25.83 -7.54
CA ASP A 99 -3.08 24.62 -7.74
C ASP A 99 -2.24 23.35 -7.53
N MET A 100 -0.94 23.44 -7.80
CA MET A 100 0.00 22.34 -7.61
C MET A 100 0.31 22.10 -6.12
N PHE A 101 0.41 23.17 -5.34
CA PHE A 101 0.53 23.10 -3.88
C PHE A 101 -0.73 22.53 -3.23
N ILE A 102 -1.92 23.03 -3.64
CA ILE A 102 -3.21 22.53 -3.15
C ILE A 102 -3.39 21.04 -3.49
N ASN A 103 -3.07 20.62 -4.71
CA ASN A 103 -3.16 19.22 -5.11
C ASN A 103 -2.20 18.32 -4.33
N THR A 104 -0.98 18.78 -4.06
CA THR A 104 -0.02 18.04 -3.23
C THR A 104 -0.53 17.84 -1.80
N LEU A 105 -1.13 18.87 -1.20
CA LEU A 105 -1.77 18.77 0.12
C LEU A 105 -2.96 17.81 0.13
N LYS A 106 -3.75 17.76 -0.94
CA LYS A 106 -4.86 16.79 -1.07
C LYS A 106 -4.35 15.35 -1.16
N VAL A 107 -3.27 15.12 -1.88
CA VAL A 107 -2.63 13.80 -2.04
C VAL A 107 -1.98 13.31 -0.73
N LEU A 108 -1.54 14.22 0.15
CA LEU A 108 -1.02 13.91 1.47
C LEU A 108 -2.10 13.44 2.46
N LYS A 109 -3.36 13.83 2.29
CA LYS A 109 -4.45 13.53 3.24
C LYS A 109 -4.54 12.06 3.71
N PRO A 110 -4.39 11.03 2.86
CA PRO A 110 -4.51 9.62 3.26
C PRO A 110 -3.48 9.15 4.28
N ILE A 111 -2.40 9.90 4.47
CA ILE A 111 -1.29 9.55 5.37
C ILE A 111 -1.20 10.42 6.62
N LEU A 112 -2.08 11.42 6.72
CA LEU A 112 -2.13 12.38 7.81
C LEU A 112 -3.06 11.89 8.91
N SER A 113 -2.72 12.21 10.15
CA SER A 113 -3.62 12.06 11.31
C SER A 113 -4.79 13.04 11.23
N ASN A 114 -5.90 12.78 11.95
CA ASN A 114 -7.08 13.64 11.93
C ASN A 114 -6.78 15.12 12.23
N LYS A 115 -5.87 15.40 13.17
CA LYS A 115 -5.42 16.78 13.45
C LYS A 115 -4.72 17.42 12.25
N GLN A 116 -3.87 16.67 11.56
CA GLN A 116 -3.14 17.15 10.39
C GLN A 116 -4.08 17.33 9.18
N ILE A 117 -5.08 16.46 9.00
CA ILE A 117 -6.12 16.63 7.97
C ILE A 117 -6.89 17.93 8.21
N MET A 118 -7.31 18.21 9.45
CA MET A 118 -7.98 19.47 9.77
C MET A 118 -7.13 20.70 9.49
N LEU A 119 -5.81 20.63 9.75
CA LEU A 119 -4.88 21.71 9.42
C LEU A 119 -4.75 21.90 7.91
N VAL A 120 -4.62 20.81 7.15
CA VAL A 120 -4.59 20.85 5.69
C VAL A 120 -5.87 21.45 5.12
N ASP A 121 -7.05 21.08 5.63
CA ASP A 121 -8.33 21.65 5.20
C ASP A 121 -8.41 23.16 5.47
N LYS A 122 -7.92 23.60 6.63
CA LYS A 122 -7.83 25.03 6.94
C LYS A 122 -6.88 25.76 6.00
N PHE A 123 -5.70 25.20 5.73
CA PHE A 123 -4.74 25.79 4.80
C PHE A 123 -5.29 25.89 3.38
N ILE A 124 -5.96 24.84 2.89
CA ILE A 124 -6.61 24.85 1.57
C ILE A 124 -7.64 25.98 1.51
N LYS A 125 -8.53 26.09 2.51
CA LYS A 125 -9.51 27.18 2.57
C LYS A 125 -8.89 28.57 2.63
N ILE A 126 -7.82 28.75 3.42
CA ILE A 126 -7.10 30.03 3.49
C ILE A 126 -6.49 30.39 2.14
N THR A 127 -5.89 29.41 1.44
CA THR A 127 -5.34 29.64 0.09
C THR A 127 -6.41 29.87 -0.96
N GLU A 128 -7.60 29.28 -0.81
CA GLU A 128 -8.76 29.60 -1.65
C GLU A 128 -9.17 31.06 -1.42
N ILE A 129 -9.32 31.50 -0.16
CA ILE A 129 -9.75 32.87 0.17
C ILE A 129 -8.72 33.94 -0.23
N LEU A 130 -7.44 33.74 0.06
CA LEU A 130 -6.38 34.74 -0.19
C LEU A 130 -6.11 35.01 -1.67
N TYR A 131 -6.48 34.06 -2.51
CA TYR A 131 -6.14 34.06 -3.94
C TYR A 131 -7.39 33.72 -4.78
N SER A 132 -8.57 34.08 -4.29
CA SER A 132 -9.82 34.15 -5.04
C SER A 132 -10.14 35.62 -5.32
#